data_AF-A0A2X3F6E0-F1
#
_entry.id   AF-A0A2X3F6E0-F1
#
_cell.length_a   1.000
_cell.length_b   1.000
_cell.length_c   1.000
_cell.angle_alpha   90.00
_cell.angle_beta   90.00
_cell.angle_gamma   90.00
#
_symmetry.space_group_name_H-M   'P 1'
#
loop_
_entity.id
_entity.type
_entity.pdbx_description
1 polymer ?
#
loop_
_entity_poly.entity_id
_entity_poly.type
_entity_poly.pdbx_seq_one_letter_code
_entity_poly.pdbx_strand_id
1 'polypeptide(L)' 'MAATIALGGIGLDATRVQLMVDPATQRNTHTLHAEGLFGEFHLELSGLPLASNPKTSTLAALSAVRACRELA' A
#
# COMPACT_ATOMS: atom_id res chain seq x y z
N MET A 1 2.26 -0.33 -3.42
CA MET A 1 2.57 -0.69 -2.02
C MET A 1 3.39 -1.97 -1.94
N ALA A 2 2.84 -3.14 -2.33
CA ALA A 2 3.53 -4.43 -2.20
C ALA A 2 4.96 -4.45 -2.80
N ALA A 3 5.13 -4.01 -4.05
CA ALA A 3 6.45 -3.95 -4.67
C ALA A 3 7.43 -3.02 -3.93
N THR A 4 6.95 -1.86 -3.44
CA THR A 4 7.76 -0.93 -2.64
C THR A 4 8.23 -1.57 -1.34
N ILE A 5 7.36 -2.31 -0.65
CA ILE A 5 7.71 -3.04 0.58
C ILE A 5 8.72 -4.13 0.28
N ALA A 6 8.51 -4.91 -0.79
CA ALA A 6 9.44 -5.94 -1.20
C ALA A 6 10.83 -5.38 -1.52
N LEU A 7 10.90 -4.27 -2.26
CA LEU A 7 12.15 -3.59 -2.62
C LEU A 7 12.87 -2.98 -1.40
N GLY A 8 12.13 -2.43 -0.44
CA GLY A 8 12.69 -1.86 0.79
C GLY A 8 12.88 -2.85 1.94
N GLY A 9 12.49 -4.11 1.76
CA GLY A 9 12.42 -5.11 2.81
C GLY A 9 13.14 -6.41 2.45
N ILE A 10 12.43 -7.54 2.58
CA ILE A 10 13.00 -8.89 2.45
C ILE A 10 13.10 -9.40 0.99
N GLY A 11 12.87 -8.53 0.00
CA GLY A 11 12.90 -8.90 -1.42
C GLY A 11 11.55 -9.42 -1.94
N LEU A 12 11.45 -9.51 -3.28
CA LEU A 12 10.23 -9.90 -3.99
C LEU A 12 9.82 -11.35 -3.70
N ASP A 13 10.78 -12.28 -3.68
CA ASP A 13 10.50 -13.71 -3.51
C ASP A 13 9.98 -14.04 -2.10
N ALA A 14 10.47 -13.32 -1.09
CA ALA A 14 10.08 -13.54 0.30
C ALA A 14 8.85 -12.73 0.72
N THR A 15 8.45 -11.72 -0.07
CA THR A 15 7.26 -10.91 0.23
C THR A 15 6.00 -11.63 -0.24
N ARG A 16 5.13 -12.00 0.72
CA ARG A 16 3.85 -12.64 0.42
C ARG A 16 2.76 -11.60 0.19
N VAL A 17 1.95 -11.80 -0.84
CA VAL A 17 0.85 -10.90 -1.20
C VAL A 17 -0.43 -11.68 -1.33
N GLN A 18 -1.50 -11.17 -0.72
CA GLN A 18 -2.86 -11.65 -0.90
C GLN A 18 -3.72 -10.54 -1.48
N LEU A 19 -4.48 -10.85 -2.52
CA LEU A 19 -5.49 -9.95 -3.08
C LEU A 19 -6.87 -10.52 -2.75
N MET A 20 -7.73 -9.70 -2.15
CA MET A 20 -9.10 -10.06 -1.79
C MET A 20 -10.08 -9.12 -2.47
N VAL A 21 -11.21 -9.67 -2.90
CA VAL A 21 -12.34 -8.91 -3.45
C VAL A 21 -13.49 -9.03 -2.47
N ASP A 22 -13.93 -7.90 -1.94
CA ASP A 22 -15.09 -7.81 -1.06
C ASP A 22 -16.14 -6.89 -1.72
N PRO A 23 -17.33 -7.39 -2.09
CA PRO A 23 -18.37 -6.58 -2.71
C PRO A 23 -19.03 -5.58 -1.76
N ALA A 24 -18.84 -5.71 -0.44
CA ALA A 24 -19.39 -4.79 0.55
C ALA A 24 -18.50 -3.56 0.80
N THR A 25 -17.22 -3.60 0.41
CA THR A 25 -16.32 -2.45 0.58
C THR A 25 -16.49 -1.42 -0.53
N GLN A 26 -16.37 -0.14 -0.16
CA GLN A 26 -16.26 0.99 -1.09
C GLN A 26 -14.87 1.64 -1.05
N ARG A 27 -13.90 0.99 -0.38
CA ARG A 27 -12.57 1.52 -0.12
C ARG A 27 -11.51 0.54 -0.58
N ASN A 28 -10.37 1.09 -0.96
CA ASN A 28 -9.17 0.31 -1.22
C ASN A 28 -8.42 0.15 0.11
N THR A 29 -8.51 -1.03 0.69
CA THR A 29 -7.84 -1.36 1.95
C THR A 29 -6.54 -2.11 1.65
N HIS A 30 -5.46 -1.64 2.26
CA HIS A 30 -4.15 -2.25 2.19
C HIS A 30 -3.70 -2.63 3.60
N THR A 31 -3.42 -3.91 3.82
CA THR A 31 -2.89 -4.42 5.08
C THR A 31 -1.43 -4.84 4.89
N LEU A 32 -0.61 -4.53 5.88
CA LEU A 32 0.78 -4.99 5.98
C LEU A 32 0.97 -5.60 7.37
N HIS A 33 1.47 -6.82 7.36
CA HIS A 33 1.90 -7.54 8.54
C HIS A 33 3.39 -7.85 8.38
N ALA A 34 4.19 -7.49 9.38
CA ALA A 34 5.63 -7.70 9.37
C ALA A 34 6.10 -8.21 10.73
N GLU A 35 6.98 -9.21 10.68
CA GLU A 35 7.54 -9.89 11.85
C GLU A 35 9.07 -10.03 11.71
N GLY A 36 9.78 -9.98 12.83
CA GLY A 36 11.23 -10.18 12.88
C GLY A 36 11.79 -10.13 14.31
N LEU A 37 13.11 -10.04 14.43
CA LEU A 37 13.79 -9.91 15.74
C LEU A 37 13.35 -8.67 16.53
N PHE A 38 12.83 -7.64 15.83
CA PHE A 38 12.27 -6.43 16.42
C PHE A 38 10.86 -6.63 17.00
N GLY A 39 10.26 -7.82 16.86
CA GLY A 39 8.88 -8.10 17.18
C GLY A 39 7.98 -8.10 15.94
N GLU A 40 6.76 -7.59 16.09
CA GLU A 40 5.71 -7.66 15.09
C GLU A 40 4.97 -6.33 15.01
N PHE A 41 4.55 -5.92 13.81
CA PHE A 41 3.59 -4.84 13.65
C PHE A 41 2.59 -5.10 12.53
N HIS A 42 1.44 -4.44 12.67
CA HIS A 42 0.36 -4.42 11.70
C HIS A 42 0.07 -2.99 11.29
N LEU A 43 -0.13 -2.77 10.00
CA LEU A 43 -0.52 -1.50 9.42
C LEU A 43 -1.72 -1.71 8.51
N GLU A 44 -2.77 -0.91 8.69
CA GLU A 44 -3.89 -0.84 7.78
C GLU A 44 -4.01 0.57 7.19
N LEU A 45 -4.16 0.63 5.86
CA LEU A 45 -4.37 1.86 5.10
C LEU A 45 -5.64 1.71 4.27
N SER A 46 -6.70 2.41 4.69
CA SER A 46 -7.99 2.41 4.01
C SER A 46 -8.19 3.70 3.22
N GLY A 47 -7.80 3.66 1.94
CA GLY A 47 -7.81 4.82 1.03
C GLY A 47 -9.17 5.07 0.38
N LEU A 48 -9.49 6.36 0.17
CA LEU A 48 -10.59 6.74 -0.71
C LEU A 48 -10.20 6.46 -2.18
N PRO A 49 -11.11 5.87 -2.97
CA PRO A 49 -10.89 5.72 -4.41
C PRO A 49 -10.64 7.09 -5.06
N LEU A 50 -9.83 7.11 -6.09
CA LEU A 50 -9.65 8.30 -6.92
C LEU A 50 -10.90 8.48 -7.79
N ALA A 51 -11.49 9.68 -7.78
CA ALA A 51 -12.73 9.97 -8.49
C ALA A 51 -12.66 9.65 -9.99
N SER A 52 -11.51 9.88 -10.64
CA SER A 52 -11.29 9.59 -12.06
C SER A 52 -10.92 8.12 -12.36
N ASN A 53 -10.52 7.35 -11.34
CA ASN A 53 -10.19 5.94 -11.48
C ASN A 53 -10.41 5.21 -10.15
N PRO A 54 -11.59 4.62 -9.93
CA PRO A 54 -11.91 3.93 -8.68
C PRO A 54 -10.97 2.75 -8.35
N LYS A 55 -10.24 2.22 -9.34
CA LYS A 55 -9.27 1.13 -9.15
C LYS A 55 -7.98 1.56 -8.46
N THR A 56 -7.77 2.86 -8.25
CA THR A 56 -6.60 3.40 -7.53
C THR A 56 -7.03 4.30 -6.38
N SER A 57 -6.14 4.46 -5.40
CA SER A 57 -6.37 5.30 -4.23
C SER A 57 -5.87 6.72 -4.46
N THR A 58 -6.60 7.73 -3.97
CA THR A 58 -6.17 9.14 -4.01
C THR A 58 -4.80 9.34 -3.36
N LEU A 59 -4.51 8.59 -2.29
CA LEU A 59 -3.21 8.60 -1.61
C LEU A 59 -2.04 8.26 -2.52
N ALA A 60 -2.22 7.36 -3.50
CA ALA A 60 -1.16 7.02 -4.45
C ALA A 60 -0.78 8.23 -5.32
N ALA A 61 -1.77 8.96 -5.83
CA ALA A 61 -1.53 10.18 -6.60
C ALA A 61 -0.84 11.27 -5.75
N LEU A 62 -1.30 11.47 -4.52
CA LEU A 62 -0.71 12.44 -3.60
C LEU A 62 0.74 12.08 -3.23
N SER A 63 1.08 10.79 -3.16
CA SER A 63 2.47 10.35 -2.92
C SER A 63 3.41 10.77 -4.05
N ALA A 64 2.97 10.69 -5.30
CA ALA A 64 3.75 11.14 -6.45
C ALA A 64 3.90 12.67 -6.46
N VAL A 65 2.83 13.41 -6.17
CA VAL A 65 2.89 14.88 -6.02
C VAL A 65 3.90 15.29 -4.95
N ARG A 66 3.89 14.61 -3.81
CA ARG A 66 4.87 14.83 -2.74
C ARG A 66 6.29 14.56 -3.21
N ALA A 67 6.54 13.43 -3.88
CA ALA A 67 7.87 13.10 -4.40
C ALA A 67 8.39 14.17 -5.36
N CYS A 68 7.54 14.70 -6.25
CA CYS A 68 7.93 15.81 -7.13
C CYS A 68 8.28 17.09 -6.35
N ARG A 69 7.58 17.39 -5.25
CA ARG A 69 7.85 18.57 -4.41
C ARG A 69 9.16 18.46 -3.63
N GLU A 70 9.59 17.24 -3.29
CA GLU A 70 10.86 17.00 -2.58
C GLU A 70 12.09 17.11 -3.50
N LEU A 71 11.88 17.08 -4.82
CA LEU A 71 12.94 17.22 -5.83
C LEU A 71 13.13 18.66 -6.34
N ALA A 72 12.21 19.56 -6.00
CA ALA A 72 12.24 20.98 -6.37
C ALA A 72 12.89 21.81 -5.26
#